data_AF-A0A7X5FSM9-F1
#
_entry.id   AF-A0A7X5FSM9-F1
#
_cell.length_a   1.000
_cell.length_b   1.000
_cell.length_c   1.000
_cell.angle_alpha   90.00
_cell.angle_beta   90.00
_cell.angle_gamma   90.00
#
_symmetry.space_group_name_H-M   'P 1'
#
loop_
_entity.id
_entity.type
_entity.pdbx_description
1 polymer ?
#
loop_
_entity_poly.entity_id
_entity_poly.type
_entity_poly.pdbx_seq_one_letter_code
_entity_poly.pdbx_strand_id
1 'polypeptide(L)'
;MKIFVQFEDIKNSFRKLLKRFPLETVMIIIITSIIFFVIHKEDFSGWIPRTLYTLATTFFFLLGTTLYVESRKSDRWNYLFLLLPITYGVVFYFMNPYTGQDDLKAIVFFLLHLFGFGFAILFAPYLKNIFSTKKDTSIEHANYFTLVSWTKIMSGIVGGSVLLLGFIAIGSVVELFDLSGTFFREKIYAYWATIALSLVAPLYALIHFPIPKEIKQDSYDTNRFFSFLVRFVGIPFILVYFIILYTYSIRVLMNFHDWPNGIISWLVIGFSIFGYLVYIFSESYVGEGKFLRVFRKYFPFAVLPQILMLFYAIYLRIAQYDLTMNRYFVIVFGVWLTIISLYYTISKRKLILFIPATLTLISIGISVGPWGVFSLPLDRQYERFISNIEKAGILQNGKIHPLVKTIDVNLENEIISEVRYICEYRTCEKIRPLFEQVLTAAEEENKKQWDTSSSFGRDYSGLSAWTAATAINKTMGVQQRYENDYMTYQKYIHVSTGYDE
;
A
#
# COMPACT_ATOMS: atom_id res chain seq x y z
N MET A 1 15.03 37.16 26.24
CA MET A 1 14.49 37.69 24.97
C MET A 1 14.31 36.59 23.91
N LYS A 2 15.33 35.82 23.50
CA LYS A 2 15.19 34.73 22.49
C LYS A 2 14.22 33.60 22.87
N ILE A 3 14.18 33.19 24.14
CA ILE A 3 13.22 32.17 24.64
C ILE A 3 11.77 32.70 24.56
N PHE A 4 11.55 33.99 24.86
CA PHE A 4 10.21 34.60 24.81
C PHE A 4 9.68 34.70 23.37
N VAL A 5 10.54 35.02 22.40
CA VAL A 5 10.23 35.00 20.96
C VAL A 5 9.87 33.58 20.50
N GLN A 6 10.59 32.55 20.97
CA GLN A 6 10.27 31.14 20.66
C GLN A 6 8.89 30.70 21.21
N PHE A 7 8.51 31.14 22.42
CA PHE A 7 7.18 30.86 22.96
C PHE A 7 6.05 31.56 22.18
N GLU A 8 6.30 32.77 21.70
CA GLU A 8 5.35 33.52 20.89
C GLU A 8 5.16 32.87 19.51
N ASP A 9 6.23 32.34 18.91
CA ASP A 9 6.19 31.55 17.67
C ASP A 9 5.43 30.22 17.83
N ILE A 10 5.61 29.53 18.96
CA ILE A 10 4.85 28.32 19.29
C ILE A 10 3.36 28.66 19.48
N LYS A 11 3.05 29.72 20.22
CA LYS A 11 1.67 30.18 20.43
C LYS A 11 1.00 30.56 19.10
N ASN A 12 1.72 31.22 18.21
CA ASN A 12 1.24 31.57 16.87
C ASN A 12 1.01 30.33 16.01
N SER A 13 1.92 29.36 16.06
CA SER A 13 1.78 28.08 15.37
C SER A 13 0.57 27.28 15.85
N PHE A 14 0.36 27.23 17.17
CA PHE A 14 -0.80 26.58 17.78
C PHE A 14 -2.10 27.29 17.40
N ARG A 15 -2.11 28.63 17.40
CA ARG A 15 -3.26 29.42 16.93
C ARG A 15 -3.56 29.17 15.45
N LYS A 16 -2.54 28.97 14.61
CA LYS A 16 -2.69 28.62 13.20
C LYS A 16 -3.33 27.25 13.04
N LEU A 17 -2.87 26.25 13.80
CA LEU A 17 -3.45 24.90 13.82
C LEU A 17 -4.93 24.92 14.19
N LEU A 18 -5.29 25.52 15.32
CA LEU A 18 -6.68 25.54 15.79
C LEU A 18 -7.62 26.35 14.89
N LYS A 19 -7.10 27.34 14.16
CA LYS A 19 -7.91 28.12 13.22
C LYS A 19 -8.12 27.41 11.88
N ARG A 20 -7.09 26.72 11.37
CA ARG A 20 -7.10 26.16 10.01
C ARG A 20 -7.40 24.67 9.96
N PHE A 21 -6.91 23.91 10.93
CA PHE A 21 -7.01 22.45 10.98
C PHE A 21 -7.48 21.94 12.36
N PRO A 22 -8.62 22.43 12.90
CA PRO A 22 -9.09 22.04 14.23
C PRO A 22 -9.44 20.56 14.33
N LEU A 23 -10.15 20.02 13.32
CA LEU A 23 -10.62 18.63 13.35
C LEU A 23 -9.46 17.64 13.19
N GLU A 24 -8.51 17.94 12.30
CA GLU A 24 -7.31 17.14 12.07
C GLU A 24 -6.41 17.10 13.31
N THR A 25 -6.29 18.23 14.01
CA THR A 25 -5.54 18.32 15.27
C THR A 25 -6.18 17.42 16.34
N VAL A 26 -7.51 17.43 16.46
CA VAL A 26 -8.23 16.53 17.39
C VAL A 26 -8.02 15.06 17.00
N MET A 27 -8.09 14.71 15.71
CA MET A 27 -7.84 13.33 15.26
C MET A 27 -6.42 12.86 15.59
N ILE A 28 -5.40 13.72 15.40
CA ILE A 28 -4.02 13.41 15.78
C ILE A 28 -3.95 13.07 17.27
N ILE A 29 -4.53 13.90 18.14
CA ILE A 29 -4.52 13.67 19.59
C ILE A 29 -5.20 12.34 19.93
N ILE A 30 -6.36 12.04 19.35
CA ILE A 30 -7.08 10.78 19.57
C ILE A 30 -6.23 9.57 19.13
N ILE A 31 -5.64 9.62 17.93
CA ILE A 31 -4.78 8.55 17.41
C ILE A 31 -3.59 8.33 18.35
N THR A 32 -2.89 9.40 18.73
CA THR A 32 -1.77 9.35 19.68
C THR A 32 -2.21 8.73 21.01
N SER A 33 -3.33 9.17 21.59
CA SER A 33 -3.84 8.62 22.86
C SER A 33 -4.18 7.14 22.79
N ILE A 34 -4.77 6.66 21.68
CA ILE A 34 -5.07 5.24 21.50
C ILE A 34 -3.77 4.43 21.40
N ILE A 35 -2.76 4.90 20.64
CA ILE A 35 -1.47 4.20 20.54
C ILE A 35 -0.76 4.15 21.91
N PHE A 36 -0.81 5.23 22.69
CA PHE A 36 -0.31 5.23 24.07
C PHE A 36 -1.02 4.20 24.94
N PHE A 37 -2.34 4.10 24.84
CA PHE A 37 -3.12 3.09 25.56
C PHE A 37 -2.71 1.66 25.17
N VAL A 38 -2.51 1.39 23.88
CA VAL A 38 -2.01 0.10 23.37
C VAL A 38 -0.64 -0.25 23.93
N ILE A 39 0.31 0.69 23.90
CA ILE A 39 1.66 0.46 24.44
C ILE A 39 1.62 0.18 25.94
N HIS A 40 0.75 0.88 26.66
CA HIS A 40 0.60 0.68 28.10
C HIS A 40 0.02 -0.70 28.43
N LYS A 41 -1.02 -1.12 27.70
CA LYS A 41 -1.72 -2.40 27.91
C LYS A 41 -1.02 -3.60 27.26
N GLU A 42 -0.09 -3.37 26.33
CA GLU A 42 0.55 -4.41 25.51
C GLU A 42 -0.46 -5.28 24.76
N ASP A 43 -1.58 -4.68 24.38
CA ASP A 43 -2.69 -5.36 23.70
C ASP A 43 -3.06 -4.63 22.42
N PHE A 44 -2.75 -5.27 21.29
CA PHE A 44 -3.10 -4.80 19.94
C PHE A 44 -4.07 -5.78 19.28
N SER A 45 -5.15 -6.11 19.99
CA SER A 45 -6.18 -7.03 19.52
C SER A 45 -7.57 -6.40 19.50
N GLY A 46 -8.57 -7.19 19.10
CA GLY A 46 -9.98 -6.79 19.12
C GLY A 46 -10.29 -5.62 18.18
N TRP A 47 -10.97 -4.60 18.70
CA TRP A 47 -11.44 -3.45 17.91
C TRP A 47 -10.37 -2.39 17.65
N ILE A 48 -9.24 -2.44 18.36
CA ILE A 48 -8.22 -1.39 18.37
C ILE A 48 -7.56 -1.19 16.98
N PRO A 49 -7.05 -2.23 16.29
CA PRO A 49 -6.37 -2.04 15.01
C PRO A 49 -7.33 -1.48 13.95
N ARG A 50 -8.55 -2.01 13.91
CA ARG A 50 -9.63 -1.54 13.04
C ARG A 50 -9.93 -0.05 13.27
N THR A 51 -10.00 0.39 14.53
CA THR A 51 -10.17 1.82 14.87
C THR A 51 -8.99 2.66 14.41
N LEU A 52 -7.75 2.23 14.65
CA LEU A 52 -6.55 2.99 14.23
C LEU A 52 -6.45 3.11 12.71
N TYR A 53 -6.70 2.04 11.96
CA TYR A 53 -6.74 2.06 10.49
C TYR A 53 -7.82 3.03 9.97
N THR A 54 -8.98 3.05 10.63
CA THR A 54 -10.09 3.95 10.30
C THR A 54 -9.73 5.41 10.57
N LEU A 55 -9.19 5.71 11.75
CA LEU A 55 -8.83 7.07 12.12
C LEU A 55 -7.72 7.62 11.23
N ALA A 56 -6.70 6.81 10.92
CA ALA A 56 -5.61 7.22 10.04
C ALA A 56 -6.10 7.50 8.61
N THR A 57 -6.91 6.63 8.00
CA THR A 57 -7.46 6.87 6.65
C THR A 57 -8.39 8.08 6.62
N THR A 58 -9.25 8.22 7.63
CA THR A 58 -10.16 9.36 7.78
C THR A 58 -9.40 10.68 7.94
N PHE A 59 -8.28 10.70 8.67
CA PHE A 59 -7.42 11.88 8.81
C PHE A 59 -6.90 12.38 7.45
N PHE A 60 -6.35 11.50 6.61
CA PHE A 60 -5.84 11.90 5.29
C PHE A 60 -6.97 12.38 4.37
N PHE A 61 -8.14 11.73 4.44
CA PHE A 61 -9.29 12.18 3.66
C PHE A 61 -9.84 13.54 4.12
N LEU A 62 -9.91 13.73 5.44
CA LEU A 62 -10.31 14.97 6.06
C LEU A 62 -9.38 16.11 5.65
N LEU A 63 -8.07 15.92 5.75
CA LEU A 63 -7.07 16.90 5.33
C LEU A 63 -7.23 17.29 3.85
N GLY A 64 -7.41 16.32 2.96
CA GLY A 64 -7.69 16.59 1.55
C GLY A 64 -8.96 17.42 1.35
N THR A 65 -10.02 17.09 2.09
CA THR A 65 -11.30 17.80 2.01
C THR A 65 -11.21 19.22 2.57
N THR A 66 -10.49 19.44 3.67
CA THR A 66 -10.24 20.78 4.23
C THR A 66 -9.50 21.66 3.23
N LEU A 67 -8.46 21.15 2.57
CA LEU A 67 -7.74 21.88 1.53
C LEU A 67 -8.60 22.16 0.29
N TYR A 68 -9.51 21.23 -0.07
CA TYR A 68 -10.50 21.47 -1.12
C TYR A 68 -11.49 22.58 -0.75
N VAL A 69 -12.01 22.58 0.47
CA VAL A 69 -12.93 23.62 0.95
C VAL A 69 -12.23 24.98 1.00
N GLU A 70 -10.98 25.02 1.47
CA GLU A 70 -10.17 26.25 1.56
C GLU A 70 -9.92 26.90 0.18
N SER A 71 -9.82 26.09 -0.88
CA SER A 71 -9.64 26.59 -2.25
C SER A 71 -10.90 27.27 -2.82
N ARG A 72 -12.08 26.95 -2.28
CA ARG A 72 -13.37 27.51 -2.74
C ARG A 72 -13.59 28.91 -2.18
N LYS A 73 -14.53 29.65 -2.80
CA LYS A 73 -15.03 30.92 -2.22
C LYS A 73 -15.64 30.63 -0.84
N SER A 74 -15.52 31.59 0.09
CA SER A 74 -16.03 31.45 1.44
C SER A 74 -17.57 31.41 1.41
N ASP A 75 -18.12 30.21 1.43
CA ASP A 75 -19.54 29.92 1.55
C ASP A 75 -19.69 28.90 2.67
N ARG A 76 -20.59 29.18 3.62
CA ARG A 76 -20.87 28.33 4.77
C ARG A 76 -21.26 26.91 4.36
N TRP A 77 -21.90 26.75 3.20
CA TRP A 77 -22.30 25.44 2.70
C TRP A 77 -21.12 24.56 2.29
N ASN A 78 -19.96 25.16 1.95
CA ASN A 78 -18.76 24.37 1.63
C ASN A 78 -18.24 23.60 2.86
N TYR A 79 -18.51 24.05 4.09
CA TYR A 79 -18.11 23.30 5.28
C TYR A 79 -18.90 21.99 5.46
N LEU A 80 -20.05 21.82 4.80
CA LEU A 80 -20.76 20.53 4.81
C LEU A 80 -19.94 19.41 4.16
N PHE A 81 -19.00 19.71 3.26
CA PHE A 81 -18.11 18.69 2.70
C PHE A 81 -17.25 18.02 3.77
N LEU A 82 -16.99 18.65 4.92
CA LEU A 82 -16.24 18.04 6.03
C LEU A 82 -17.00 16.89 6.71
N LEU A 83 -18.32 16.76 6.51
CA LEU A 83 -19.07 15.59 6.96
C LEU A 83 -18.72 14.34 6.16
N LEU A 84 -18.29 14.49 4.90
CA LEU A 84 -18.04 13.37 4.00
C LEU A 84 -16.90 12.47 4.52
N PRO A 85 -15.71 12.99 4.91
CA PRO A 85 -14.68 12.17 5.55
C PRO A 85 -15.14 11.46 6.82
N ILE A 86 -15.96 12.11 7.66
CA ILE A 86 -16.47 11.53 8.90
C ILE A 86 -17.41 10.36 8.59
N THR A 87 -18.37 10.56 7.68
CA THR A 87 -19.28 9.49 7.24
C THR A 87 -18.52 8.35 6.58
N TYR A 88 -17.51 8.66 5.77
CA TYR A 88 -16.63 7.67 5.16
C TYR A 88 -15.87 6.87 6.23
N GLY A 89 -15.35 7.51 7.29
CA GLY A 89 -14.71 6.83 8.40
C GLY A 89 -15.62 5.81 9.09
N VAL A 90 -16.89 6.17 9.33
CA VAL A 90 -17.88 5.23 9.87
C VAL A 90 -18.10 4.04 8.93
N VAL A 91 -18.29 4.29 7.63
CA VAL A 91 -18.44 3.23 6.63
C VAL A 91 -17.20 2.34 6.57
N PHE A 92 -16.01 2.94 6.54
CA PHE A 92 -14.73 2.25 6.49
C PHE A 92 -14.53 1.34 7.71
N TYR A 93 -14.93 1.77 8.91
CA TYR A 93 -14.88 0.94 10.11
C TYR A 93 -15.63 -0.38 9.92
N PHE A 94 -16.84 -0.34 9.35
CA PHE A 94 -17.65 -1.55 9.13
C PHE A 94 -17.21 -2.36 7.91
N MET A 95 -16.65 -1.71 6.89
CA MET A 95 -16.14 -2.41 5.70
C MET A 95 -14.77 -3.07 5.93
N ASN A 96 -13.99 -2.58 6.90
CA ASN A 96 -12.66 -3.09 7.16
C ASN A 96 -12.73 -4.57 7.57
N PRO A 97 -12.06 -5.48 6.84
CA PRO A 97 -12.22 -6.92 7.03
C PRO A 97 -11.44 -7.50 8.22
N TYR A 98 -10.89 -6.66 9.11
CA TYR A 98 -10.11 -7.11 10.27
C TYR A 98 -10.92 -8.09 11.15
N THR A 99 -10.45 -9.32 11.29
CA THR A 99 -11.11 -10.38 12.09
C THR A 99 -10.32 -10.80 13.33
N GLY A 100 -9.12 -10.25 13.57
CA GLY A 100 -8.29 -10.58 14.74
C GLY A 100 -7.26 -11.70 14.53
N GLN A 101 -7.26 -12.38 13.38
CA GLN A 101 -6.30 -13.45 13.02
C GLN A 101 -5.77 -13.19 11.60
N ASP A 102 -4.44 -13.28 11.41
CA ASP A 102 -3.67 -13.09 10.16
C ASP A 102 -4.28 -12.15 9.12
N ASP A 103 -3.96 -10.86 9.26
CA ASP A 103 -4.76 -9.81 8.63
C ASP A 103 -4.09 -9.06 7.47
N LEU A 104 -3.45 -9.81 6.58
CA LEU A 104 -2.91 -9.26 5.34
C LEU A 104 -3.98 -8.49 4.55
N LYS A 105 -5.23 -9.00 4.55
CA LYS A 105 -6.35 -8.38 3.84
C LYS A 105 -6.69 -7.00 4.39
N ALA A 106 -6.89 -6.84 5.71
CA ALA A 106 -7.22 -5.52 6.23
C ALA A 106 -6.04 -4.57 6.16
N ILE A 107 -4.81 -5.06 6.32
CA ILE A 107 -3.60 -4.22 6.14
C ILE A 107 -3.54 -3.71 4.71
N VAL A 108 -3.67 -4.57 3.70
CA VAL A 108 -3.66 -4.15 2.29
C VAL A 108 -4.85 -3.24 1.98
N PHE A 109 -6.05 -3.55 2.50
CA PHE A 109 -7.24 -2.69 2.36
C PHE A 109 -7.00 -1.31 2.98
N PHE A 110 -6.43 -1.24 4.18
CA PHE A 110 -6.04 -0.01 4.86
C PHE A 110 -5.02 0.78 4.06
N LEU A 111 -3.93 0.14 3.63
CA LEU A 111 -2.85 0.78 2.88
C LEU A 111 -3.35 1.37 1.55
N LEU A 112 -4.23 0.65 0.83
CA LEU A 112 -4.81 1.15 -0.42
C LEU A 112 -5.60 2.44 -0.20
N HIS A 113 -6.41 2.53 0.84
CA HIS A 113 -7.15 3.75 1.14
C HIS A 113 -6.26 4.86 1.71
N LEU A 114 -5.28 4.51 2.56
CA LEU A 114 -4.31 5.44 3.12
C LEU A 114 -3.51 6.13 2.00
N PHE A 115 -2.97 5.35 1.07
CA PHE A 115 -2.25 5.89 -0.08
C PHE A 115 -3.19 6.61 -1.04
N GLY A 116 -4.39 6.09 -1.28
CA GLY A 116 -5.40 6.73 -2.12
C GLY A 116 -5.70 8.16 -1.68
N PHE A 117 -6.07 8.36 -0.41
CA PHE A 117 -6.30 9.70 0.15
C PHE A 117 -5.01 10.50 0.35
N GLY A 118 -3.89 9.82 0.64
CA GLY A 118 -2.57 10.43 0.72
C GLY A 118 -2.11 11.06 -0.61
N PHE A 119 -2.48 10.47 -1.75
CA PHE A 119 -2.30 11.04 -3.09
C PHE A 119 -3.36 12.11 -3.39
N ALA A 120 -4.59 11.97 -2.88
CA ALA A 120 -5.66 12.94 -3.08
C ALA A 120 -5.26 14.36 -2.63
N ILE A 121 -4.54 14.46 -1.51
CA ILE A 121 -4.03 15.73 -0.97
C ILE A 121 -3.17 16.51 -2.00
N LEU A 122 -2.46 15.82 -2.90
CA LEU A 122 -1.58 16.43 -3.91
C LEU A 122 -2.34 17.20 -4.99
N PHE A 123 -3.65 16.96 -5.15
CA PHE A 123 -4.48 17.68 -6.12
C PHE A 123 -5.80 18.20 -5.52
N ALA A 124 -6.07 17.97 -4.24
CA ALA A 124 -7.38 18.19 -3.65
C ALA A 124 -7.98 19.58 -3.93
N PRO A 125 -7.26 20.71 -3.78
CA PRO A 125 -7.77 22.05 -4.12
C PRO A 125 -8.31 22.20 -5.54
N TYR A 126 -7.77 21.43 -6.48
CA TYR A 126 -8.04 21.54 -7.90
C TYR A 126 -9.02 20.49 -8.42
N LEU A 127 -9.61 19.64 -7.55
CA LEU A 127 -10.49 18.53 -7.93
C LEU A 127 -11.56 18.89 -8.98
N LYS A 128 -12.21 20.04 -8.86
CA LYS A 128 -13.24 20.50 -9.82
C LYS A 128 -12.67 20.92 -11.17
N ASN A 129 -11.43 21.42 -11.18
CA ASN A 129 -10.81 22.06 -12.32
C ASN A 129 -9.66 21.25 -12.94
N ILE A 130 -9.41 20.01 -12.50
CA ILE A 130 -8.30 19.16 -12.99
C ILE A 130 -8.30 19.08 -14.52
N PHE A 131 -9.47 18.91 -15.12
CA PHE A 131 -9.65 18.77 -16.58
C PHE A 131 -10.15 20.05 -17.27
N SER A 132 -10.18 21.19 -16.56
CA SER A 132 -10.67 22.44 -17.13
C SER A 132 -9.72 22.95 -18.21
N THR A 133 -10.24 23.25 -19.39
CA THR A 133 -9.45 23.72 -20.54
C THR A 133 -9.28 25.23 -20.61
N LYS A 134 -9.92 25.98 -19.69
CA LYS A 134 -10.14 27.44 -19.79
C LYS A 134 -8.94 28.31 -19.42
N LYS A 135 -7.98 27.82 -18.63
CA LYS A 135 -6.79 28.57 -18.19
C LYS A 135 -5.58 27.64 -18.16
N ASP A 136 -4.40 28.14 -18.51
CA ASP A 136 -3.15 27.43 -18.25
C ASP A 136 -2.86 27.45 -16.75
N THR A 137 -3.15 26.36 -16.07
CA THR A 137 -2.93 26.17 -14.63
C THR A 137 -1.73 25.27 -14.35
N SER A 138 -0.90 24.99 -15.36
CA SER A 138 0.24 24.07 -15.24
C SER A 138 1.24 24.52 -14.17
N ILE A 139 1.59 25.81 -14.16
CA ILE A 139 2.52 26.41 -13.19
C ILE A 139 1.97 26.30 -11.77
N GLU A 140 0.71 26.72 -11.57
CA GLU A 140 0.02 26.66 -10.27
C GLU A 140 -0.04 25.22 -9.72
N HIS A 141 -0.41 24.27 -10.57
CA HIS A 141 -0.46 22.85 -10.21
C HIS A 141 0.92 22.28 -9.85
N ALA A 142 1.96 22.62 -10.62
CA ALA A 142 3.34 22.19 -10.36
C ALA A 142 3.87 22.75 -9.04
N ASN A 143 3.63 24.04 -8.79
CA ASN A 143 4.03 24.73 -7.56
C ASN A 143 3.34 24.11 -6.34
N TYR A 144 2.01 23.94 -6.40
CA TYR A 144 1.27 23.30 -5.32
C TYR A 144 1.75 21.87 -5.06
N PHE A 145 1.90 21.05 -6.10
CA PHE A 145 2.39 19.68 -5.96
C PHE A 145 3.77 19.65 -5.29
N THR A 146 4.68 20.53 -5.72
CA THR A 146 6.05 20.60 -5.19
C THR A 146 6.05 21.03 -3.72
N LEU A 147 5.28 22.06 -3.36
CA LEU A 147 5.18 22.55 -1.98
C LEU A 147 4.55 21.52 -1.04
N VAL A 148 3.46 20.87 -1.45
CA VAL A 148 2.84 19.81 -0.64
C VAL A 148 3.79 18.63 -0.46
N SER A 149 4.46 18.20 -1.54
CA SER A 149 5.43 17.11 -1.46
C SER A 149 6.60 17.48 -0.55
N TRP A 150 7.08 18.72 -0.63
CA TRP A 150 8.12 19.24 0.26
C TRP A 150 7.70 19.19 1.71
N THR A 151 6.49 19.66 2.04
CA THR A 151 5.96 19.65 3.40
C THR A 151 5.85 18.22 3.94
N LYS A 152 5.42 17.25 3.12
CA LYS A 152 5.37 15.84 3.52
C LYS A 152 6.76 15.24 3.77
N ILE A 153 7.74 15.52 2.91
CA ILE A 153 9.13 15.08 3.08
C ILE A 153 9.72 15.68 4.35
N MET A 154 9.56 17.00 4.55
CA MET A 154 10.08 17.69 5.73
C MET A 154 9.42 17.22 7.03
N SER A 155 8.11 16.96 7.01
CA SER A 155 7.40 16.32 8.12
C SER A 155 8.01 14.96 8.47
N GLY A 156 8.31 14.12 7.47
CA GLY A 156 9.00 12.85 7.67
C GLY A 156 10.42 13.00 8.23
N ILE A 157 11.21 13.96 7.72
CA ILE A 157 12.57 14.25 8.21
C ILE A 157 12.53 14.72 9.66
N VAL A 158 11.62 15.64 10.00
CA VAL A 158 11.45 16.15 11.37
C VAL A 158 11.03 15.02 12.31
N GLY A 159 10.02 14.24 11.94
CA GLY A 159 9.58 13.07 12.71
C GLY A 159 10.69 12.05 12.91
N GLY A 160 11.40 11.69 11.85
CA GLY A 160 12.53 10.75 11.88
C GLY A 160 13.71 11.27 12.70
N SER A 161 14.01 12.56 12.62
CA SER A 161 15.09 13.18 13.40
C SER A 161 14.75 13.19 14.89
N VAL A 162 13.52 13.57 15.26
CA VAL A 162 13.06 13.53 16.65
C VAL A 162 13.07 12.09 17.18
N LEU A 163 12.62 11.12 16.38
CA LEU A 163 12.67 9.69 16.70
C LEU A 163 14.10 9.24 17.01
N LEU A 164 15.03 9.44 16.06
CA LEU A 164 16.41 8.99 16.17
C LEU A 164 17.14 9.66 17.33
N LEU A 165 16.98 10.98 17.51
CA LEU A 165 17.61 11.71 18.61
C LEU A 165 17.13 11.21 19.97
N GLY A 166 15.83 10.97 20.14
CA GLY A 166 15.34 10.41 21.39
C GLY A 166 15.72 8.95 21.58
N PHE A 167 15.82 8.14 20.51
CA PHE A 167 16.33 6.77 20.62
C PHE A 167 17.78 6.73 21.11
N ILE A 168 18.62 7.61 20.57
CA ILE A 168 20.00 7.79 21.01
C ILE A 168 20.01 8.24 22.47
N ALA A 169 19.23 9.27 22.83
CA ALA A 169 19.18 9.78 24.20
C ALA A 169 18.71 8.73 25.22
N ILE A 170 17.63 8.00 24.93
CA ILE A 170 17.13 6.90 25.76
C ILE A 170 18.21 5.83 25.88
N GLY A 171 18.85 5.44 24.78
CA GLY A 171 19.93 4.45 24.78
C GLY A 171 21.12 4.87 25.63
N SER A 172 21.56 6.13 25.49
CA SER A 172 22.65 6.70 26.29
C SER A 172 22.32 6.73 27.77
N VAL A 173 21.09 7.12 28.16
CA VAL A 173 20.68 7.12 29.57
C VAL A 173 20.64 5.70 30.13
N VAL A 174 20.08 4.75 29.37
CA VAL A 174 19.99 3.37 29.85
C VAL A 174 21.37 2.74 30.04
N GLU A 175 22.32 3.02 29.15
CA GLU A 175 23.68 2.50 29.23
C GLU A 175 24.52 3.22 30.32
N LEU A 176 24.49 4.55 30.36
CA LEU A 176 25.33 5.35 31.26
C LEU A 176 24.97 5.14 32.74
N PHE A 177 23.70 4.86 33.03
CA PHE A 177 23.20 4.67 34.38
C PHE A 177 22.92 3.20 34.72
N ASP A 178 23.36 2.26 33.87
CA ASP A 178 23.16 0.81 34.03
C ASP A 178 21.70 0.43 34.38
N LEU A 179 20.74 1.07 33.69
CA LEU A 179 19.31 0.87 33.91
C LEU A 179 18.76 -0.32 33.11
N SER A 180 19.66 -1.18 32.61
CA SER A 180 19.35 -2.27 31.68
C SER A 180 18.34 -3.28 32.26
N GLY A 181 18.41 -3.56 33.57
CA GLY A 181 17.56 -4.53 34.26
C GLY A 181 16.30 -3.99 34.94
N THR A 182 16.09 -2.67 35.00
CA THR A 182 14.99 -2.05 35.77
C THR A 182 13.99 -1.27 34.91
N PHE A 183 14.37 -0.88 33.69
CA PHE A 183 13.53 -0.10 32.78
C PHE A 183 12.77 -0.98 31.80
N PHE A 184 11.48 -0.71 31.59
CA PHE A 184 10.71 -1.23 30.45
C PHE A 184 11.20 -0.55 29.15
N ARG A 185 12.41 -0.93 28.74
CA ARG A 185 13.18 -0.33 27.65
C ARG A 185 12.28 -0.17 26.41
N GLU A 186 11.65 -1.25 25.98
CA GLU A 186 10.81 -1.31 24.78
C GLU A 186 9.62 -0.34 24.82
N LYS A 187 8.92 -0.22 25.96
CA LYS A 187 7.76 0.69 26.09
C LYS A 187 8.17 2.15 25.92
N ILE A 188 9.31 2.55 26.47
CA ILE A 188 9.77 3.95 26.39
C ILE A 188 10.18 4.32 24.97
N TYR A 189 10.88 3.41 24.27
CA TYR A 189 11.14 3.56 22.84
C TYR A 189 9.82 3.69 22.05
N ALA A 190 8.82 2.85 22.34
CA ALA A 190 7.52 2.92 21.67
C ALA A 190 6.75 4.22 21.96
N TYR A 191 6.72 4.69 23.22
CA TYR A 191 6.09 5.98 23.56
C TYR A 191 6.77 7.14 22.86
N TRP A 192 8.11 7.15 22.84
CA TRP A 192 8.86 8.19 22.14
C TRP A 192 8.60 8.15 20.64
N ALA A 193 8.58 6.95 20.04
CA ALA A 193 8.26 6.79 18.63
C ALA A 193 6.85 7.29 18.31
N THR A 194 5.90 7.05 19.21
CA THR A 194 4.53 7.54 19.09
C THR A 194 4.48 9.06 19.11
N ILE A 195 5.18 9.73 20.03
CA ILE A 195 5.29 11.19 20.06
C ILE A 195 5.91 11.72 18.76
N ALA A 196 7.03 11.14 18.33
CA ALA A 196 7.76 11.61 17.16
C ALA A 196 6.93 11.47 15.86
N LEU A 197 6.34 10.29 15.63
CA LEU A 197 5.71 9.94 14.36
C LEU A 197 4.21 10.26 14.30
N SER A 198 3.47 10.06 15.39
CA SER A 198 2.00 10.27 15.40
C SER A 198 1.60 11.67 15.81
N LEU A 199 2.44 12.39 16.56
CA LEU A 199 2.12 13.73 17.07
C LEU A 199 2.97 14.81 16.39
N VAL A 200 4.30 14.78 16.54
CA VAL A 200 5.19 15.86 16.07
C VAL A 200 5.20 15.98 14.54
N ALA A 201 5.41 14.86 13.84
CA ALA A 201 5.47 14.85 12.37
C ALA A 201 4.18 15.41 11.70
N PRO A 202 2.97 14.91 11.99
CA PRO A 202 1.77 15.41 11.34
C PRO A 202 1.40 16.84 11.77
N LEU A 203 1.64 17.25 13.03
CA LEU A 203 1.44 18.65 13.45
C LEU A 203 2.37 19.60 12.69
N TYR A 204 3.64 19.22 12.51
CA TYR A 204 4.57 19.96 11.68
C TYR A 204 4.04 20.12 10.25
N ALA A 205 3.52 19.04 9.66
CA ALA A 205 2.93 19.09 8.33
C ALA A 205 1.76 20.09 8.26
N LEU A 206 0.80 20.00 9.18
CA LEU A 206 -0.38 20.87 9.22
C LEU A 206 0.00 22.37 9.34
N ILE A 207 1.02 22.71 10.13
CA ILE A 207 1.50 24.10 10.23
C ILE A 207 2.04 24.62 8.88
N HIS A 208 2.71 23.75 8.11
CA HIS A 208 3.47 24.11 6.91
C HIS A 208 2.77 23.76 5.59
N PHE A 209 1.54 23.22 5.62
CA PHE A 209 0.76 23.01 4.40
C PHE A 209 0.54 24.36 3.69
N PRO A 210 0.72 24.45 2.37
CA PRO A 210 0.53 25.71 1.65
C PRO A 210 -0.95 26.13 1.63
N ILE A 211 -1.21 27.43 1.56
CA ILE A 211 -2.56 27.98 1.40
C ILE A 211 -2.90 27.96 -0.10
N PRO A 212 -3.93 27.20 -0.56
CA PRO A 212 -4.16 27.00 -2.00
C PRO A 212 -4.35 28.29 -2.80
N LYS A 213 -4.94 29.32 -2.19
CA LYS A 213 -5.19 30.63 -2.84
C LYS A 213 -3.95 31.50 -2.99
N GLU A 214 -2.87 31.20 -2.28
CA GLU A 214 -1.62 31.97 -2.29
C GLU A 214 -0.56 31.36 -3.22
N ILE A 215 -0.90 30.27 -3.92
CA ILE A 215 0.01 29.61 -4.84
C ILE A 215 0.28 30.51 -6.04
N LYS A 216 1.56 30.74 -6.35
CA LYS A 216 1.99 31.52 -7.51
C LYS A 216 1.54 30.87 -8.81
N GLN A 217 0.99 31.70 -9.70
CA GLN A 217 0.46 31.26 -11.01
C GLN A 217 1.37 31.63 -12.18
N ASP A 218 2.22 32.65 -12.02
CA ASP A 218 2.95 33.26 -13.15
C ASP A 218 4.42 32.83 -13.24
N SER A 219 4.95 32.18 -12.20
CA SER A 219 6.34 31.73 -12.13
C SER A 219 6.49 30.44 -11.34
N TYR A 220 7.37 29.56 -11.78
CA TYR A 220 7.71 28.34 -11.04
C TYR A 220 8.43 28.65 -9.73
N ASP A 221 8.03 27.96 -8.66
CA ASP A 221 8.73 27.97 -7.38
C ASP A 221 9.82 26.90 -7.39
N THR A 222 11.06 27.34 -7.59
CA THR A 222 12.21 26.45 -7.73
C THR A 222 12.87 26.23 -6.38
N ASN A 223 12.84 24.99 -5.89
CA ASN A 223 13.64 24.57 -4.74
C ASN A 223 14.98 23.96 -5.22
N ARG A 224 16.11 24.40 -4.64
CA ARG A 224 17.44 23.89 -4.99
C ARG A 224 17.59 22.38 -4.72
N PHE A 225 16.96 21.89 -3.65
CA PHE A 225 16.97 20.46 -3.31
C PHE A 225 16.33 19.63 -4.42
N PHE A 226 15.13 20.00 -4.87
CA PHE A 226 14.44 19.27 -5.94
C PHE A 226 15.14 19.43 -7.30
N SER A 227 15.71 20.60 -7.60
CA SER A 227 16.54 20.78 -8.81
C SER A 227 17.71 19.79 -8.80
N PHE A 228 18.42 19.69 -7.67
CA PHE A 228 19.53 18.75 -7.52
C PHE A 228 19.06 17.29 -7.66
N LEU A 229 18.02 16.93 -6.89
CA LEU A 229 17.46 15.58 -6.86
C LEU A 229 17.00 15.13 -8.24
N VAL A 230 16.27 15.97 -8.99
CA VAL A 230 15.78 15.61 -10.33
C VAL A 230 16.95 15.50 -11.32
N ARG A 231 17.81 16.52 -11.37
CA ARG A 231 18.80 16.65 -12.45
C ARG A 231 20.00 15.73 -12.29
N PHE A 232 20.49 15.56 -11.06
CA PHE A 232 21.76 14.85 -10.81
C PHE A 232 21.58 13.47 -10.19
N VAL A 233 20.42 13.18 -9.58
CA VAL A 233 20.15 11.87 -8.98
C VAL A 233 19.10 11.11 -9.79
N GLY A 234 17.88 11.64 -9.88
CA GLY A 234 16.72 10.99 -10.46
C GLY A 234 16.92 10.60 -11.92
N ILE A 235 17.23 11.56 -12.79
CA ILE A 235 17.34 11.28 -14.23
C ILE A 235 18.49 10.32 -14.55
N PRO A 236 19.74 10.54 -14.06
CA PRO A 236 20.82 9.58 -14.29
C PRO A 236 20.48 8.17 -13.78
N PHE A 237 19.87 8.07 -12.61
CA PHE A 237 19.47 6.78 -12.03
C PHE A 237 18.44 6.05 -12.89
N ILE A 238 17.40 6.75 -13.38
CA ILE A 238 16.40 6.18 -14.28
C ILE A 238 17.07 5.69 -15.58
N LEU A 239 18.00 6.45 -16.15
CA LEU A 239 18.69 6.05 -17.37
C LEU A 239 19.49 4.76 -17.19
N VAL A 240 20.31 4.68 -16.14
CA VAL A 240 21.08 3.46 -15.81
C VAL A 240 20.13 2.27 -15.65
N TYR A 241 19.01 2.47 -14.94
CA TYR A 241 18.09 1.39 -14.69
C TYR A 241 17.36 0.91 -15.93
N PHE A 242 16.92 1.81 -16.80
CA PHE A 242 16.32 1.43 -18.07
C PHE A 242 17.32 0.68 -18.96
N ILE A 243 18.60 1.03 -18.95
CA ILE A 243 19.65 0.26 -19.64
C ILE A 243 19.70 -1.18 -19.10
N ILE A 244 19.68 -1.38 -17.78
CA ILE A 244 19.66 -2.71 -17.16
C ILE A 244 18.40 -3.49 -17.59
N LEU A 245 17.22 -2.89 -17.49
CA LEU A 245 15.96 -3.52 -17.88
C LEU A 245 15.92 -3.89 -19.36
N TYR A 246 16.42 -3.02 -20.25
CA TYR A 246 16.51 -3.31 -21.68
C TYR A 246 17.49 -4.44 -21.97
N THR A 247 18.63 -4.46 -21.30
CA THR A 247 19.63 -5.55 -21.44
C THR A 247 19.03 -6.89 -21.02
N TYR A 248 18.31 -6.92 -19.89
CA TYR A 248 17.61 -8.11 -19.44
C TYR A 248 16.48 -8.52 -20.40
N SER A 249 15.71 -7.55 -20.90
CA SER A 249 14.63 -7.80 -21.86
C SER A 249 15.16 -8.45 -23.13
N ILE A 250 16.31 -7.97 -23.64
CA ILE A 250 16.99 -8.56 -24.79
C ILE A 250 17.43 -10.00 -24.48
N ARG A 251 18.03 -10.25 -23.31
CA ARG A 251 18.42 -11.60 -22.90
C ARG A 251 17.24 -12.57 -22.92
N VAL A 252 16.10 -12.18 -22.36
CA VAL A 252 14.87 -13.01 -22.34
C VAL A 252 14.31 -13.24 -23.74
N LEU A 253 14.34 -12.21 -24.60
CA LEU A 253 13.85 -12.33 -25.98
C LEU A 253 14.79 -13.16 -26.88
N MET A 254 16.09 -13.21 -26.59
CA MET A 254 17.03 -14.07 -27.32
C MET A 254 16.93 -15.52 -26.86
N ASN A 255 16.76 -15.73 -25.55
CA ASN A 255 16.61 -17.05 -24.96
C ASN A 255 15.16 -17.22 -24.49
N PHE A 256 14.24 -17.54 -25.40
CA PHE A 256 12.82 -17.80 -25.06
C PHE A 256 12.61 -18.93 -24.02
N HIS A 257 13.67 -19.68 -23.70
CA HIS A 257 13.72 -20.66 -22.62
C HIS A 257 13.95 -20.04 -21.22
N ASP A 258 14.61 -18.87 -21.15
CA ASP A 258 14.84 -18.13 -19.91
C ASP A 258 13.52 -17.47 -19.48
N TRP A 259 12.76 -18.17 -18.64
CA TRP A 259 11.51 -17.64 -18.11
C TRP A 259 11.75 -16.31 -17.38
N PRO A 260 10.92 -15.27 -17.61
CA PRO A 260 11.11 -13.99 -16.94
C PRO A 260 10.98 -14.18 -15.42
N ASN A 261 11.99 -13.72 -14.68
CA ASN A 261 11.90 -13.73 -13.22
C ASN A 261 10.75 -12.80 -12.80
N GLY A 262 9.96 -13.23 -11.81
CA GLY A 262 8.81 -12.45 -11.34
C GLY A 262 9.19 -11.05 -10.86
N ILE A 263 10.43 -10.89 -10.39
CA ILE A 263 10.99 -9.63 -9.92
C ILE A 263 11.00 -8.55 -11.00
N ILE A 264 11.21 -8.90 -12.29
CA ILE A 264 11.26 -7.91 -13.38
C ILE A 264 9.95 -7.14 -13.49
N SER A 265 8.82 -7.80 -13.23
CA SER A 265 7.53 -7.11 -13.28
C SER A 265 7.46 -5.96 -12.27
N TRP A 266 7.90 -6.22 -11.03
CA TRP A 266 7.95 -5.22 -9.97
C TRP A 266 9.00 -4.15 -10.22
N LEU A 267 10.13 -4.52 -10.81
CA LEU A 267 11.18 -3.59 -11.21
C LEU A 267 10.71 -2.62 -12.30
N VAL A 268 10.08 -3.12 -13.36
CA VAL A 268 9.49 -2.27 -14.40
C VAL A 268 8.46 -1.32 -13.81
N ILE A 269 7.58 -1.80 -12.93
CA ILE A 269 6.56 -0.97 -12.27
C ILE A 269 7.20 0.11 -11.39
N GLY A 270 8.07 -0.28 -10.46
CA GLY A 270 8.69 0.61 -9.47
C GLY A 270 9.52 1.72 -10.13
N PHE A 271 10.37 1.36 -11.10
CA PHE A 271 11.21 2.34 -11.78
C PHE A 271 10.44 3.22 -12.77
N SER A 272 9.35 2.73 -13.34
CA SER A 272 8.45 3.56 -14.15
C SER A 272 7.69 4.56 -13.27
N ILE A 273 7.14 4.13 -12.12
CA ILE A 273 6.50 5.01 -11.14
C ILE A 273 7.47 6.08 -10.66
N PHE A 274 8.68 5.68 -10.25
CA PHE A 274 9.72 6.62 -9.83
C PHE A 274 10.09 7.59 -10.97
N GLY A 275 10.19 7.10 -12.20
CA GLY A 275 10.45 7.94 -13.35
C GLY A 275 9.35 8.95 -13.63
N TYR A 276 8.07 8.59 -13.45
CA TYR A 276 6.94 9.53 -13.51
C TYR A 276 6.92 10.52 -12.35
N LEU A 277 7.38 10.13 -11.16
CA LEU A 277 7.56 11.07 -10.05
C LEU A 277 8.62 12.13 -10.41
N VAL A 278 9.77 11.71 -10.92
CA VAL A 278 10.82 12.62 -11.42
C VAL A 278 10.30 13.46 -12.59
N TYR A 279 9.47 12.89 -13.46
CA TYR A 279 8.81 13.61 -14.56
C TYR A 279 7.97 14.78 -14.06
N ILE A 280 7.16 14.57 -13.01
CA ILE A 280 6.35 15.62 -12.41
C ILE A 280 7.24 16.73 -11.83
N PHE A 281 8.20 16.37 -10.97
CA PHE A 281 9.08 17.37 -10.34
C PHE A 281 9.94 18.13 -11.36
N SER A 282 10.24 17.51 -12.50
CA SER A 282 11.02 18.15 -13.57
C SER A 282 10.31 19.32 -14.26
N GLU A 283 8.98 19.46 -14.14
CA GLU A 283 8.24 20.54 -14.80
C GLU A 283 8.79 21.92 -14.43
N SER A 284 9.02 22.16 -13.15
CA SER A 284 9.49 23.46 -12.65
C SER A 284 10.89 23.85 -13.16
N TYR A 285 11.63 22.91 -13.75
CA TYR A 285 13.04 23.08 -14.11
C TYR A 285 13.31 22.98 -15.62
N VAL A 286 12.28 22.81 -16.46
CA VAL A 286 12.41 22.55 -17.92
C VAL A 286 13.30 23.56 -18.65
N GLY A 287 13.33 24.81 -18.17
CA GLY A 287 14.16 25.89 -18.71
C GLY A 287 15.66 25.75 -18.44
N GLU A 288 16.08 24.91 -17.49
CA GLU A 288 17.46 24.87 -16.97
C GLU A 288 18.43 24.00 -17.79
N GLY A 289 17.97 23.31 -18.85
CA GLY A 289 18.88 22.56 -19.71
C GLY A 289 18.24 21.65 -20.76
N LYS A 290 19.00 21.37 -21.82
CA LYS A 290 18.58 20.47 -22.91
C LYS A 290 18.32 19.04 -22.42
N PHE A 291 19.15 18.54 -21.50
CA PHE A 291 19.06 17.18 -20.98
C PHE A 291 17.70 16.88 -20.32
N LEU A 292 17.19 17.81 -19.52
CA LEU A 292 15.89 17.70 -18.88
C LEU A 292 14.75 17.66 -19.90
N ARG A 293 14.84 18.49 -20.93
CA ARG A 293 13.86 18.53 -22.03
C ARG A 293 13.86 17.23 -22.83
N VAL A 294 15.04 16.65 -23.07
CA VAL A 294 15.21 15.35 -23.72
C VAL A 294 14.58 14.25 -22.86
N PHE A 295 14.88 14.20 -21.56
CA PHE A 295 14.25 13.25 -20.63
C PHE A 295 12.72 13.35 -20.69
N ARG A 296 12.14 14.54 -20.52
CA ARG A 296 10.67 14.72 -20.55
C ARG A 296 10.01 14.39 -21.90
N LYS A 297 10.78 14.45 -22.99
CA LYS A 297 10.29 14.09 -24.33
C LYS A 297 10.29 12.58 -24.53
N TYR A 298 11.40 11.91 -24.19
CA TYR A 298 11.60 10.50 -24.55
C TYR A 298 11.26 9.50 -23.42
N PHE A 299 11.24 9.93 -22.15
CA PHE A 299 10.95 9.03 -21.04
C PHE A 299 9.61 8.29 -21.21
N PRO A 300 8.47 8.95 -21.52
CA PRO A 300 7.22 8.23 -21.72
C PRO A 300 7.28 7.17 -22.85
N PHE A 301 8.06 7.43 -23.91
CA PHE A 301 8.30 6.47 -24.99
C PHE A 301 9.19 5.31 -24.53
N ALA A 302 10.21 5.57 -23.70
CA ALA A 302 11.10 4.55 -23.17
C ALA A 302 10.38 3.60 -22.19
N VAL A 303 9.28 4.02 -21.56
CA VAL A 303 8.46 3.15 -20.70
C VAL A 303 7.64 2.15 -21.53
N LEU A 304 7.16 2.53 -22.73
CA LEU A 304 6.24 1.70 -23.53
C LEU A 304 6.80 0.30 -23.89
N PRO A 305 8.04 0.15 -24.42
CA PRO A 305 8.60 -1.18 -24.66
C PRO A 305 8.75 -2.02 -23.40
N GLN A 306 9.08 -1.40 -22.26
CA GLN A 306 9.19 -2.10 -20.99
C GLN A 306 7.82 -2.59 -20.49
N ILE A 307 6.76 -1.84 -20.76
CA ILE A 307 5.39 -2.29 -20.49
C ILE A 307 5.02 -3.51 -21.35
N LEU A 308 5.47 -3.60 -22.60
CA LEU A 308 5.23 -4.81 -23.42
C LEU A 308 5.89 -6.04 -22.80
N MET A 309 7.13 -5.88 -22.30
CA MET A 309 7.81 -6.95 -21.58
C MET A 309 7.11 -7.31 -20.26
N LEU A 310 6.58 -6.31 -19.55
CA LEU A 310 5.75 -6.53 -18.35
C LEU A 310 4.52 -7.39 -18.68
N PHE A 311 3.79 -7.07 -19.74
CA PHE A 311 2.61 -7.85 -20.15
C PHE A 311 2.97 -9.26 -20.63
N TYR A 312 4.10 -9.41 -21.33
CA TYR A 312 4.61 -10.72 -21.71
C TYR A 312 4.92 -11.59 -20.48
N ALA A 313 5.66 -11.04 -19.51
CA ALA A 313 6.03 -11.74 -18.29
C ALA A 313 4.81 -12.14 -17.42
N ILE A 314 3.85 -11.23 -17.27
CA ILE A 314 2.66 -11.51 -16.45
C ILE A 314 1.70 -12.48 -17.14
N TYR A 315 1.57 -12.42 -18.46
CA TYR A 315 0.77 -13.37 -19.24
C TYR A 315 1.25 -14.80 -19.01
N LEU A 316 2.55 -15.03 -19.13
CA LEU A 316 3.18 -16.32 -18.87
C LEU A 316 2.85 -16.83 -17.45
N ARG A 317 3.00 -15.98 -16.43
CA ARG A 317 2.70 -16.36 -15.04
C ARG A 317 1.22 -16.68 -14.80
N ILE A 318 0.30 -15.95 -15.41
CA ILE A 318 -1.14 -16.23 -15.28
C ILE A 318 -1.47 -17.55 -16.01
N ALA A 319 -0.88 -17.81 -17.17
CA ALA A 319 -1.12 -19.04 -17.91
C ALA A 319 -0.68 -20.29 -17.12
N GLN A 320 0.41 -20.21 -16.35
CA GLN A 320 0.88 -21.32 -15.53
C GLN A 320 0.13 -21.46 -14.20
N TYR A 321 -0.13 -20.34 -13.52
CA TYR A 321 -0.45 -20.35 -12.09
C TYR A 321 -1.76 -19.63 -11.75
N ASP A 322 -2.53 -19.24 -12.76
CA ASP A 322 -3.74 -18.41 -12.67
C ASP A 322 -3.50 -17.06 -11.94
N LEU A 323 -4.58 -16.35 -11.63
CA LEU A 323 -4.56 -15.04 -11.02
C LEU A 323 -4.40 -15.13 -9.51
N THR A 324 -3.36 -14.48 -8.98
CA THR A 324 -3.17 -14.26 -7.53
C THR A 324 -3.17 -12.76 -7.23
N MET A 325 -3.23 -12.39 -5.95
CA MET A 325 -3.21 -10.99 -5.49
C MET A 325 -2.01 -10.20 -6.06
N ASN A 326 -0.80 -10.77 -6.00
CA ASN A 326 0.41 -10.12 -6.53
C ASN A 326 0.32 -9.91 -8.04
N ARG A 327 -0.17 -10.92 -8.79
CA ARG A 327 -0.32 -10.83 -10.25
C ARG A 327 -1.40 -9.82 -10.64
N TYR A 328 -2.46 -9.72 -9.85
CA TYR A 328 -3.49 -8.70 -10.02
C TYR A 328 -2.90 -7.28 -9.91
N PHE A 329 -2.08 -7.01 -8.89
CA PHE A 329 -1.39 -5.71 -8.78
C PHE A 329 -0.52 -5.41 -10.00
N VAL A 330 0.25 -6.40 -10.49
CA VAL A 330 1.07 -6.23 -11.69
C VAL A 330 0.24 -5.85 -12.91
N ILE A 331 -0.91 -6.51 -13.13
CA ILE A 331 -1.82 -6.20 -14.25
C ILE A 331 -2.35 -4.77 -14.11
N VAL A 332 -2.88 -4.42 -12.93
CA VAL A 332 -3.47 -3.10 -12.68
C VAL A 332 -2.45 -1.99 -12.89
N PHE A 333 -1.27 -2.10 -12.28
CA PHE A 333 -0.21 -1.11 -12.46
C PHE A 333 0.35 -1.10 -13.89
N GLY A 334 0.40 -2.23 -14.58
CA GLY A 334 0.78 -2.31 -16.00
C GLY A 334 -0.22 -1.58 -16.91
N VAL A 335 -1.51 -1.80 -16.71
CA VAL A 335 -2.59 -1.07 -17.44
C VAL A 335 -2.54 0.42 -17.12
N TRP A 336 -2.40 0.78 -15.84
CA TRP A 336 -2.27 2.17 -15.42
C TRP A 336 -1.04 2.87 -16.03
N LEU A 337 0.12 2.20 -16.01
CA LEU A 337 1.34 2.70 -16.66
C LEU A 337 1.11 2.87 -18.16
N THR A 338 0.42 1.94 -18.82
CA THR A 338 0.06 2.06 -20.24
C THR A 338 -0.74 3.33 -20.50
N ILE A 339 -1.79 3.56 -19.71
CA ILE A 339 -2.65 4.75 -19.83
C ILE A 339 -1.83 6.02 -19.66
N ILE A 340 -0.97 6.08 -18.64
CA ILE A 340 -0.11 7.23 -18.38
C ILE A 340 0.92 7.44 -19.50
N SER A 341 1.64 6.39 -19.88
CA SER A 341 2.66 6.46 -20.92
C SER A 341 2.07 6.92 -22.25
N LEU A 342 0.91 6.38 -22.64
CA LEU A 342 0.19 6.82 -23.83
C LEU A 342 -0.30 8.26 -23.69
N TYR A 343 -0.87 8.64 -22.54
CA TYR A 343 -1.31 10.00 -22.30
C TYR A 343 -0.17 11.03 -22.44
N TYR A 344 0.97 10.83 -21.79
CA TYR A 344 2.11 11.77 -21.87
C TYR A 344 2.87 11.72 -23.20
N THR A 345 2.65 10.68 -24.00
CA THR A 345 3.19 10.52 -25.36
C THR A 345 2.33 11.25 -26.39
N ILE A 346 1.01 11.05 -26.35
CA ILE A 346 0.07 11.49 -27.39
C ILE A 346 -0.53 12.86 -27.06
N SER A 347 -0.77 13.16 -25.78
CA SER A 347 -1.50 14.37 -25.39
C SER A 347 -0.69 15.64 -25.65
N LYS A 348 -1.35 16.61 -26.30
CA LYS A 348 -0.82 17.97 -26.50
C LYS A 348 -0.75 18.77 -25.20
N ARG A 349 -1.61 18.44 -24.22
CA ARG A 349 -1.64 19.07 -22.89
C ARG A 349 -1.33 18.04 -21.82
N LYS A 350 -0.26 18.26 -21.06
CA LYS A 350 0.25 17.32 -20.07
C LYS A 350 -0.17 17.78 -18.67
N LEU A 351 -1.25 17.22 -18.16
CA LEU A 351 -1.75 17.53 -16.82
C LEU A 351 -0.88 16.83 -15.78
N ILE A 352 -0.18 17.60 -14.95
CA ILE A 352 0.74 17.06 -13.93
C ILE A 352 -0.03 16.30 -12.84
N LEU A 353 -1.21 16.81 -12.46
CA LEU A 353 -2.08 16.22 -11.44
C LEU A 353 -2.79 14.94 -11.89
N PHE A 354 -2.65 14.55 -13.16
CA PHE A 354 -3.28 13.34 -13.70
C PHE A 354 -2.76 12.06 -13.04
N ILE A 355 -1.45 12.01 -12.75
CA ILE A 355 -0.80 10.87 -12.09
C ILE A 355 -1.35 10.66 -10.67
N PRO A 356 -1.28 11.62 -9.73
CA PRO A 356 -1.81 11.40 -8.38
C PRO A 356 -3.33 11.20 -8.39
N ALA A 357 -4.08 11.83 -9.30
CA ALA A 357 -5.53 11.63 -9.43
C ALA A 357 -5.91 10.20 -9.85
N THR A 358 -5.24 9.67 -10.87
CA THR A 358 -5.49 8.28 -11.31
C THR A 358 -4.98 7.26 -10.30
N LEU A 359 -3.89 7.53 -9.57
CA LEU A 359 -3.44 6.68 -8.46
C LEU A 359 -4.47 6.65 -7.33
N THR A 360 -5.03 7.79 -6.92
CA THR A 360 -6.13 7.81 -5.94
C THR A 360 -7.30 6.95 -6.41
N LEU A 361 -7.71 7.09 -7.67
CA LEU A 361 -8.83 6.34 -8.23
C LEU A 361 -8.56 4.84 -8.25
N ILE A 362 -7.36 4.42 -8.66
CA ILE A 362 -7.01 2.99 -8.73
C ILE A 362 -6.88 2.40 -7.33
N SER A 363 -6.18 3.08 -6.41
CA SER A 363 -6.00 2.56 -5.05
C SER A 363 -7.33 2.31 -4.34
N ILE A 364 -8.29 3.23 -4.47
CA ILE A 364 -9.64 3.06 -3.89
C ILE A 364 -10.49 2.12 -4.77
N GLY A 365 -10.35 2.17 -6.09
CA GLY A 365 -11.16 1.38 -7.01
C GLY A 365 -10.92 -0.12 -6.91
N ILE A 366 -9.66 -0.54 -6.74
CA ILE A 366 -9.30 -1.97 -6.63
C ILE A 366 -9.49 -2.54 -5.23
N SER A 367 -9.76 -1.71 -4.22
CA SER A 367 -9.97 -2.20 -2.85
C SER A 367 -11.40 -2.66 -2.61
N VAL A 368 -12.37 -2.23 -3.44
CA VAL A 368 -13.80 -2.47 -3.27
C VAL A 368 -14.43 -3.18 -4.48
N GLY A 369 -15.49 -3.93 -4.23
CA GLY A 369 -16.30 -4.59 -5.26
C GLY A 369 -15.77 -5.94 -5.74
N PRO A 370 -16.50 -6.61 -6.65
CA PRO A 370 -16.17 -7.95 -7.15
C PRO A 370 -14.88 -7.98 -7.99
N TRP A 371 -14.53 -6.86 -8.63
CA TRP A 371 -13.26 -6.71 -9.35
C TRP A 371 -12.08 -6.43 -8.43
N GLY A 372 -12.29 -6.26 -7.13
CA GLY A 372 -11.24 -5.86 -6.21
C GLY A 372 -10.08 -6.87 -6.16
N VAL A 373 -8.93 -6.43 -5.66
CA VAL A 373 -7.66 -7.19 -5.54
C VAL A 373 -7.76 -8.49 -4.73
N PHE A 374 -8.93 -8.69 -4.15
CA PHE A 374 -9.28 -9.66 -3.15
C PHE A 374 -10.31 -10.65 -3.69
N SER A 375 -11.44 -10.14 -4.17
CA SER A 375 -12.55 -10.94 -4.67
C SER A 375 -12.20 -11.63 -5.98
N LEU A 376 -11.66 -10.89 -6.96
CA LEU A 376 -11.43 -11.45 -8.29
C LEU A 376 -10.42 -12.62 -8.31
N PRO A 377 -9.25 -12.52 -7.66
CA PRO A 377 -8.32 -13.66 -7.59
C PRO A 377 -8.89 -14.85 -6.82
N LEU A 378 -9.59 -14.61 -5.71
CA LEU A 378 -10.25 -15.67 -4.94
C LEU A 378 -11.32 -16.39 -5.78
N ASP A 379 -12.07 -15.63 -6.57
CA ASP A 379 -13.12 -16.18 -7.41
C ASP A 379 -12.57 -17.11 -8.48
N ARG A 380 -11.52 -16.68 -9.18
CA ARG A 380 -10.84 -17.51 -10.17
C ARG A 380 -10.18 -18.75 -9.57
N GLN A 381 -9.48 -18.60 -8.45
CA GLN A 381 -8.80 -19.72 -7.79
C GLN A 381 -9.78 -20.76 -7.27
N TYR A 382 -10.95 -20.33 -6.79
CA TYR A 382 -12.03 -21.23 -6.41
C TYR A 382 -12.59 -22.00 -7.61
N GLU A 383 -12.89 -21.33 -8.73
CA GLU A 383 -13.39 -22.01 -9.93
C GLU A 383 -12.37 -23.02 -10.49
N ARG A 384 -11.08 -22.65 -10.50
CA ARG A 384 -9.99 -23.55 -10.88
C ARG A 384 -9.92 -24.77 -9.97
N PHE A 385 -10.00 -24.56 -8.66
CA PHE A 385 -10.05 -25.63 -7.66
C PHE A 385 -11.18 -26.61 -7.92
N ILE A 386 -12.41 -26.12 -8.11
CA ILE A 386 -13.57 -26.98 -8.42
C ILE A 386 -13.33 -27.80 -9.68
N SER A 387 -12.86 -27.18 -10.76
CA SER A 387 -12.52 -27.89 -12.01
C SER A 387 -11.45 -28.97 -11.78
N ASN A 388 -10.43 -28.68 -10.97
CA ASN A 388 -9.31 -29.61 -10.74
C ASN A 388 -9.72 -30.80 -9.86
N ILE A 389 -10.53 -30.60 -8.82
CA ILE A 389 -11.05 -31.71 -8.00
C ILE A 389 -12.08 -32.56 -8.74
N GLU A 390 -12.84 -31.99 -9.68
CA GLU A 390 -13.72 -32.76 -10.58
C GLU A 390 -12.91 -33.63 -11.53
N LYS A 391 -11.86 -33.08 -12.15
CA LYS A 391 -10.94 -33.85 -13.03
C LYS A 391 -10.22 -34.96 -12.29
N ALA A 392 -9.83 -34.73 -11.03
CA ALA A 392 -9.22 -35.73 -10.18
C ALA A 392 -10.21 -36.80 -9.70
N GLY A 393 -11.51 -36.62 -9.94
CA GLY A 393 -12.57 -37.50 -9.45
C GLY A 393 -12.80 -37.41 -7.94
N ILE A 394 -12.29 -36.36 -7.29
CA ILE A 394 -12.47 -36.07 -5.87
C ILE A 394 -13.88 -35.51 -5.64
N LEU A 395 -14.38 -34.64 -6.52
CA LEU A 395 -15.75 -34.15 -6.47
C LEU A 395 -16.61 -34.94 -7.46
N GLN A 396 -17.57 -35.72 -6.93
CA GLN A 396 -18.53 -36.48 -7.74
C GLN A 396 -19.95 -36.26 -7.21
N ASN A 397 -20.88 -35.87 -8.06
CA ASN A 397 -22.30 -35.62 -7.69
C ASN A 397 -22.45 -34.68 -6.47
N GLY A 398 -21.58 -33.65 -6.38
CA GLY A 398 -21.59 -32.69 -5.27
C GLY A 398 -21.04 -33.23 -3.94
N LYS A 399 -20.44 -34.42 -3.93
CA LYS A 399 -19.83 -35.04 -2.74
C LYS A 399 -18.33 -35.23 -2.93
N ILE A 400 -17.59 -35.02 -1.83
CA ILE A 400 -16.15 -35.25 -1.77
C ILE A 400 -15.88 -36.73 -1.51
N HIS A 401 -15.09 -37.34 -2.38
CA HIS A 401 -14.58 -38.69 -2.27
C HIS A 401 -13.04 -38.62 -2.22
N PRO A 402 -12.37 -39.30 -1.27
CA PRO A 402 -10.91 -39.34 -1.23
C PRO A 402 -10.34 -39.93 -2.53
N LEU A 403 -9.14 -39.48 -2.89
CA LEU A 403 -8.43 -39.97 -4.07
C LEU A 403 -8.22 -41.50 -3.98
N VAL A 404 -8.78 -42.25 -4.94
CA VAL A 404 -8.66 -43.72 -4.99
C VAL A 404 -7.54 -44.18 -5.93
N LYS A 405 -7.14 -43.34 -6.90
CA LYS A 405 -6.11 -43.64 -7.91
C LYS A 405 -5.04 -42.56 -7.92
N THR A 406 -3.80 -42.93 -8.25
CA THR A 406 -2.72 -41.96 -8.49
C THR A 406 -3.09 -41.05 -9.66
N ILE A 407 -3.08 -39.74 -9.42
CA ILE A 407 -3.24 -38.71 -10.46
C ILE A 407 -1.89 -38.16 -10.88
N ASP A 408 -1.90 -37.32 -11.92
CA ASP A 408 -0.72 -36.56 -12.32
C ASP A 408 -0.18 -35.69 -11.17
N VAL A 409 1.13 -35.69 -10.97
CA VAL A 409 1.80 -34.99 -9.86
C VAL A 409 1.60 -33.47 -9.95
N ASN A 410 1.50 -32.90 -11.16
CA ASN A 410 1.21 -31.48 -11.30
C ASN A 410 -0.22 -31.17 -10.87
N LEU A 411 -1.19 -32.00 -11.27
CA LEU A 411 -2.58 -31.83 -10.85
C LEU A 411 -2.73 -31.92 -9.31
N GLU A 412 -2.06 -32.88 -8.67
CA GLU A 412 -2.06 -33.03 -7.20
C GLU A 412 -1.48 -31.79 -6.50
N ASN A 413 -0.35 -31.29 -6.99
CA ASN A 413 0.30 -30.10 -6.43
C ASN A 413 -0.49 -28.80 -6.69
N GLU A 414 -1.20 -28.70 -7.82
CA GLU A 414 -2.11 -27.58 -8.11
C GLU A 414 -3.25 -27.51 -7.10
N ILE A 415 -3.93 -28.64 -6.84
CA ILE A 415 -5.02 -28.73 -5.87
C ILE A 415 -4.54 -28.27 -4.49
N ILE A 416 -3.37 -28.73 -4.04
CA ILE A 416 -2.79 -28.36 -2.75
C ILE A 416 -2.50 -26.85 -2.67
N SER A 417 -1.94 -26.27 -3.75
CA SER A 417 -1.65 -24.84 -3.84
C SER A 417 -2.91 -23.99 -3.80
N GLU A 418 -3.97 -24.42 -4.50
CA GLU A 418 -5.26 -23.76 -4.54
C GLU A 418 -5.96 -23.77 -3.18
N VAL A 419 -5.97 -24.92 -2.49
CA VAL A 419 -6.52 -25.04 -1.13
C VAL A 419 -5.79 -24.10 -0.18
N ARG A 420 -4.44 -24.08 -0.23
CA ARG A 420 -3.66 -23.16 0.61
C ARG A 420 -4.03 -21.71 0.31
N TYR A 421 -4.06 -21.32 -0.96
CA TYR A 421 -4.40 -19.95 -1.36
C TYR A 421 -5.79 -19.53 -0.86
N ILE A 422 -6.80 -20.39 -1.03
CA ILE A 422 -8.16 -20.14 -0.58
C ILE A 422 -8.23 -20.10 0.95
N CYS A 423 -7.47 -20.95 1.64
CA CYS A 423 -7.48 -21.02 3.10
C CYS A 423 -6.75 -19.86 3.77
N GLU A 424 -5.65 -19.38 3.20
CA GLU A 424 -5.01 -18.12 3.58
C GLU A 424 -5.96 -16.93 3.39
N TYR A 425 -6.99 -17.09 2.56
CA TYR A 425 -8.01 -16.11 2.33
C TYR A 425 -9.27 -16.35 3.20
N ARG A 426 -9.35 -15.66 4.35
CA ARG A 426 -10.47 -15.79 5.32
C ARG A 426 -10.72 -17.23 5.78
N THR A 427 -9.66 -17.97 6.10
CA THR A 427 -9.76 -19.29 6.77
C THR A 427 -10.71 -20.25 6.04
N CYS A 428 -10.52 -20.37 4.72
CA CYS A 428 -11.26 -21.28 3.86
C CYS A 428 -12.78 -20.99 3.76
N GLU A 429 -13.26 -19.79 4.11
CA GLU A 429 -14.70 -19.42 4.11
C GLU A 429 -15.42 -19.87 2.83
N LYS A 430 -14.77 -19.69 1.67
CA LYS A 430 -15.35 -20.00 0.36
C LYS A 430 -15.49 -21.49 0.06
N ILE A 431 -14.61 -22.33 0.58
CA ILE A 431 -14.66 -23.80 0.41
C ILE A 431 -15.30 -24.51 1.62
N ARG A 432 -15.58 -23.79 2.71
CA ARG A 432 -16.21 -24.33 3.91
C ARG A 432 -17.49 -25.13 3.63
N PRO A 433 -18.40 -24.75 2.71
CA PRO A 433 -19.58 -25.55 2.39
C PRO A 433 -19.29 -26.97 1.88
N LEU A 434 -18.11 -27.21 1.27
CA LEU A 434 -17.70 -28.53 0.77
C LEU A 434 -17.01 -29.39 1.84
N PHE A 435 -16.44 -28.75 2.86
CA PHE A 435 -15.60 -29.39 3.88
C PHE A 435 -16.06 -29.08 5.30
N GLU A 436 -17.33 -28.75 5.50
CA GLU A 436 -17.87 -28.25 6.78
C GLU A 436 -17.58 -29.22 7.93
N GLN A 437 -17.84 -30.52 7.73
CA GLN A 437 -17.58 -31.56 8.73
C GLN A 437 -16.09 -31.66 9.10
N VAL A 438 -15.21 -31.55 8.11
CA VAL A 438 -13.75 -31.62 8.29
C VAL A 438 -13.24 -30.42 9.07
N LEU A 439 -13.70 -29.23 8.68
CA LEU A 439 -13.29 -27.97 9.28
C LEU A 439 -13.81 -27.83 10.71
N THR A 440 -15.05 -28.22 10.98
CA THR A 440 -15.60 -28.23 12.35
C THR A 440 -14.85 -29.24 13.24
N ALA A 441 -14.55 -30.43 12.74
CA ALA A 441 -13.74 -31.40 13.48
C ALA A 441 -12.32 -30.87 13.78
N ALA A 442 -11.70 -30.21 12.82
CA ALA A 442 -10.38 -29.59 13.00
C ALA A 442 -10.43 -28.40 13.98
N GLU A 443 -11.49 -27.58 13.95
CA GLU A 443 -11.73 -26.51 14.93
C GLU A 443 -11.85 -27.08 16.35
N GLU A 444 -12.62 -28.16 16.54
CA GLU A 444 -12.77 -28.82 17.83
C GLU A 444 -11.48 -29.45 18.36
N GLU A 445 -10.72 -30.12 17.49
CA GLU A 445 -9.42 -30.73 17.86
C GLU A 445 -8.42 -29.64 18.24
N ASN A 446 -8.33 -28.58 17.45
CA ASN A 446 -7.44 -27.46 17.73
C ASN A 446 -7.83 -26.73 19.03
N LYS A 447 -9.13 -26.59 19.32
CA LYS A 447 -9.60 -26.04 20.59
C LYS A 447 -9.21 -26.92 21.78
N LYS A 448 -9.37 -28.25 21.67
CA LYS A 448 -8.92 -29.19 22.71
C LYS A 448 -7.42 -29.09 22.96
N GLN A 449 -6.62 -29.02 21.91
CA GLN A 449 -5.16 -28.84 22.03
C GLN A 449 -4.83 -27.51 22.70
N TRP A 450 -5.50 -26.42 22.31
CA TRP A 450 -5.35 -25.11 22.94
C TRP A 450 -5.66 -25.16 24.44
N ASP A 451 -6.78 -25.75 24.83
CA ASP A 451 -7.22 -25.87 26.23
C ASP A 451 -6.26 -26.73 27.08
N THR A 452 -5.57 -27.71 26.47
CA THR A 452 -4.56 -28.55 27.16
C THR A 452 -3.16 -27.94 27.19
N SER A 453 -2.83 -27.06 26.24
CA SER A 453 -1.61 -26.27 26.28
C SER A 453 -1.75 -25.22 27.38
N SER A 454 -0.69 -24.94 28.12
CA SER A 454 -0.66 -23.95 29.23
C SER A 454 -0.79 -22.49 28.74
N SER A 455 -1.75 -22.21 27.86
CA SER A 455 -2.12 -20.91 27.34
C SER A 455 -3.02 -20.15 28.34
N PHE A 456 -2.56 -20.04 29.59
CA PHE A 456 -3.25 -19.30 30.64
C PHE A 456 -3.48 -17.84 30.23
N GLY A 457 -4.75 -17.48 30.02
CA GLY A 457 -5.19 -16.08 29.87
C GLY A 457 -5.23 -15.51 28.44
N ARG A 458 -5.06 -16.33 27.39
CA ARG A 458 -5.24 -15.88 26.00
C ARG A 458 -6.48 -16.49 25.36
N ASP A 459 -7.28 -15.65 24.70
CA ASP A 459 -8.45 -16.10 23.94
C ASP A 459 -8.04 -17.07 22.82
N TYR A 460 -8.88 -18.09 22.57
CA TYR A 460 -8.66 -19.09 21.53
C TYR A 460 -8.49 -18.42 20.16
N SER A 461 -7.31 -18.61 19.57
CA SER A 461 -6.90 -17.95 18.32
C SER A 461 -7.46 -18.60 17.06
N GLY A 462 -8.53 -19.40 17.16
CA GLY A 462 -9.17 -20.03 16.00
C GLY A 462 -8.32 -21.07 15.27
N LEU A 463 -8.87 -21.59 14.17
CA LEU A 463 -8.18 -22.51 13.27
C LEU A 463 -7.27 -21.73 12.31
N SER A 464 -5.97 -22.04 12.31
CA SER A 464 -5.05 -21.42 11.36
C SER A 464 -5.36 -21.86 9.93
N ALA A 465 -5.10 -20.98 8.95
CA ALA A 465 -5.25 -21.29 7.53
C ALA A 465 -4.47 -22.54 7.11
N TRP A 466 -3.27 -22.72 7.68
CA TRP A 466 -2.42 -23.88 7.41
C TRP A 466 -3.03 -25.18 7.96
N THR A 467 -3.53 -25.16 9.20
CA THR A 467 -4.17 -26.33 9.81
C THR A 467 -5.43 -26.71 9.03
N ALA A 468 -6.24 -25.73 8.64
CA ALA A 468 -7.44 -25.92 7.84
C ALA A 468 -7.12 -26.53 6.46
N ALA A 469 -6.14 -25.96 5.75
CA ALA A 469 -5.68 -26.49 4.46
C ALA A 469 -5.16 -27.93 4.58
N THR A 470 -4.39 -28.23 5.64
CA THR A 470 -3.85 -29.57 5.90
C THR A 470 -4.96 -30.59 6.15
N ALA A 471 -5.99 -30.24 6.92
CA ALA A 471 -7.14 -31.11 7.17
C ALA A 471 -7.93 -31.41 5.88
N ILE A 472 -8.12 -30.40 5.02
CA ILE A 472 -8.78 -30.56 3.72
C ILE A 472 -7.96 -31.47 2.81
N ASN A 473 -6.65 -31.21 2.66
CA ASN A 473 -5.75 -32.03 1.85
C ASN A 473 -5.74 -33.50 2.29
N LYS A 474 -5.69 -33.73 3.61
CA LYS A 474 -5.78 -35.08 4.20
C LYS A 474 -7.10 -35.78 3.84
N THR A 475 -8.22 -35.05 3.88
CA THR A 475 -9.54 -35.61 3.55
C THR A 475 -9.64 -35.98 2.07
N MET A 476 -9.08 -35.15 1.19
CA MET A 476 -9.03 -35.44 -0.24
C MET A 476 -8.04 -36.56 -0.59
N GLY A 477 -7.15 -36.95 0.31
CA GLY A 477 -6.13 -37.97 0.05
C GLY A 477 -4.99 -37.47 -0.85
N VAL A 478 -4.81 -36.14 -0.96
CA VAL A 478 -3.72 -35.54 -1.73
C VAL A 478 -2.50 -35.31 -0.83
N GLN A 479 -1.31 -35.59 -1.35
CA GLN A 479 -0.04 -35.37 -0.66
C GLN A 479 0.90 -34.58 -1.56
N GLN A 480 1.62 -33.62 -0.98
CA GLN A 480 2.59 -32.84 -1.73
C GLN A 480 3.73 -33.76 -2.18
N ARG A 481 3.81 -34.04 -3.48
CA ARG A 481 4.85 -34.87 -4.08
C ARG A 481 5.85 -33.96 -4.77
N TYR A 482 7.07 -33.96 -4.26
CA TYR A 482 8.18 -33.25 -4.88
C TYR A 482 8.75 -34.15 -5.98
N GLU A 483 8.51 -33.78 -7.25
CA GLU A 483 9.41 -34.22 -8.31
C GLU A 483 10.78 -33.57 -8.05
N ASN A 484 11.87 -34.31 -8.26
CA ASN A 484 13.27 -33.96 -8.00
C ASN A 484 13.80 -32.79 -8.87
N ASP A 485 12.97 -31.80 -9.18
CA ASP A 485 13.33 -30.62 -9.95
C ASP A 485 13.27 -29.38 -9.04
N TYR A 486 14.40 -28.71 -8.87
CA TYR A 486 14.53 -27.49 -8.05
C TYR A 486 13.53 -26.40 -8.48
N MET A 487 13.09 -26.42 -9.74
CA MET A 487 12.05 -25.54 -10.29
C MET A 487 10.66 -25.75 -9.66
N THR A 488 10.37 -26.95 -9.16
CA THR A 488 9.07 -27.32 -8.56
C THR A 488 8.89 -26.74 -7.15
N TYR A 489 9.99 -26.49 -6.43
CA TYR A 489 9.96 -25.93 -5.08
C TYR A 489 9.46 -24.47 -5.05
N GLN A 490 9.89 -23.66 -6.03
CA GLN A 490 9.43 -22.28 -6.26
C GLN A 490 8.05 -22.18 -6.94
N LYS A 491 7.53 -23.31 -7.45
CA LYS A 491 6.34 -23.37 -8.31
C LYS A 491 5.03 -23.18 -7.54
N TYR A 492 4.97 -23.58 -6.28
CA TYR A 492 3.69 -23.75 -5.57
C TYR A 492 3.51 -22.91 -4.31
N ILE A 493 4.57 -22.35 -3.73
CA ILE A 493 4.56 -21.62 -2.44
C ILE A 493 4.63 -20.10 -2.68
N HIS A 494 4.15 -19.31 -1.72
CA HIS A 494 4.18 -17.84 -1.61
C HIS A 494 2.85 -17.12 -1.92
N VAL A 495 1.93 -17.19 -0.96
CA VAL A 495 1.23 -15.97 -0.51
C VAL A 495 2.10 -15.36 0.59
N SER A 496 2.86 -14.34 0.22
CA SER A 496 3.58 -13.44 1.14
C SER A 496 4.26 -14.09 2.36
N THR A 497 5.33 -14.83 2.14
CA THR A 497 6.50 -14.64 3.01
C THR A 497 7.49 -13.85 2.17
N GLY A 498 7.89 -12.68 2.63
CA GLY A 498 8.92 -11.84 1.99
C GLY A 498 10.31 -12.45 2.08
N TYR A 499 10.43 -13.75 1.88
CA TYR A 499 11.65 -14.53 1.81
C TYR A 499 11.68 -15.18 0.44
N ASP A 500 12.07 -14.36 -0.54
CA ASP A 500 12.72 -14.77 -1.77
C ASP A 500 13.39 -13.48 -2.27
N GLU A 501 14.64 -13.30 -1.82
CA GLU A 501 15.56 -12.22 -2.18
C GLU A 501 15.88 -12.19 -3.68
#